data_AF-A0A7V3TZX5-F1
#
_entry.id   AF-A0A7V3TZX5-F1
#
_cell.length_a   1.000
_cell.length_b   1.000
_cell.length_c   1.000
_cell.angle_alpha   90.00
_cell.angle_beta   90.00
_cell.angle_gamma   90.00
#
_symmetry.space_group_name_H-M   'P 1'
#
loop_
_entity.id
_entity.type
_entity.pdbx_description
1 polymer ?
#
loop_
_entity_poly.entity_id
_entity_poly.type
_entity_poly.pdbx_seq_one_letter_code
_entity_poly.pdbx_strand_id
1 'polypeptide(L)'
;MRTMKHRCHNAPQYPRQPKYPGLTGRTVFWLALCSCLGLLSSPGCRTMDFYDRGLEQTAAQPELEPPRELAKVSLPAYRLEPPDVVQIEVPKMVPLPPYRLEVYDVLQIDVIGTLIDQPISGYYMVEAE
;
A
#
# COMPACT_ATOMS: atom_id res chain seq x y z
N MET A 1 34.79 -32.63 76.37
CA MET A 1 34.28 -31.72 77.41
C MET A 1 35.31 -30.62 77.66
N ARG A 2 35.29 -29.56 76.86
CA ARG A 2 35.99 -28.29 77.11
C ARG A 2 35.38 -27.22 76.21
N THR A 3 35.23 -26.06 76.80
CA THR A 3 34.17 -25.10 76.57
C THR A 3 34.45 -24.16 75.41
N MET A 4 33.39 -23.86 74.66
CA MET A 4 33.29 -22.76 73.71
C MET A 4 33.75 -21.44 74.35
N LYS A 5 34.69 -20.77 73.71
CA LYS A 5 34.83 -19.31 73.77
C LYS A 5 35.02 -18.81 72.35
N HIS A 6 33.88 -18.61 71.68
CA HIS A 6 33.82 -17.89 70.42
C HIS A 6 34.29 -16.45 70.65
N ARG A 7 35.45 -16.15 70.09
CA ARG A 7 35.97 -14.80 69.96
C ARG A 7 35.20 -14.12 68.83
N CYS A 8 34.13 -13.41 69.16
CA CYS A 8 33.56 -12.40 68.26
C CYS A 8 34.58 -11.26 68.16
N HIS A 9 35.23 -11.13 67.01
CA HIS A 9 35.97 -9.94 66.60
C HIS A 9 35.49 -9.58 65.21
N ASN A 10 35.19 -8.29 65.03
CA ASN A 10 34.71 -7.59 63.83
C ASN A 10 33.20 -7.35 63.79
N ALA A 11 32.80 -6.22 64.38
CA ALA A 11 31.62 -5.49 63.94
C ALA A 11 31.96 -4.79 62.60
N PRO A 12 31.11 -4.88 61.56
CA PRO A 12 31.28 -4.08 60.36
C PRO A 12 31.01 -2.61 60.67
N GLN A 13 31.98 -1.74 60.37
CA GLN A 13 31.80 -0.29 60.39
C GLN A 13 30.98 0.12 59.16
N TYR A 14 29.74 0.53 59.37
CA TYR A 14 28.90 1.11 58.32
C TYR A 14 29.44 2.50 57.91
N PRO A 15 29.48 2.85 56.61
CA PRO A 15 29.90 4.17 56.18
C PRO A 15 28.92 5.24 56.71
N ARG A 16 29.47 6.36 57.18
CA ARG A 16 28.69 7.53 57.61
C ARG A 16 27.89 8.08 56.42
N GLN A 17 26.60 8.32 56.64
CA GLN A 17 25.73 8.98 55.67
C GLN A 17 26.24 10.40 55.34
N PRO A 18 26.28 10.82 54.06
CA PRO A 18 26.57 12.20 53.70
C PRO A 18 25.40 13.09 54.14
N LYS A 19 25.69 14.12 54.93
CA LYS A 19 24.72 15.18 55.23
C LYS A 19 24.50 15.99 53.96
N TYR A 20 23.34 15.85 53.32
CA TYR A 20 22.92 16.77 52.25
C TYR A 20 22.79 18.18 52.86
N PRO A 21 23.44 19.20 52.30
CA PRO A 21 23.28 20.56 52.81
C PRO A 21 21.81 20.98 52.65
N GLY A 22 21.23 21.53 53.71
CA GLY A 22 19.84 21.97 53.73
C GLY A 22 19.55 22.93 52.58
N LEU A 23 18.60 22.53 51.74
CA LEU A 23 18.14 23.27 50.57
C LEU A 23 17.40 24.53 51.07
N THR A 24 18.05 25.69 50.97
CA THR A 24 17.49 26.97 51.42
C THR A 24 16.34 27.39 50.50
N GLY A 25 15.26 27.95 51.06
CA GLY A 25 14.04 28.29 50.28
C GLY A 25 14.28 29.19 49.06
N ARG A 26 15.35 29.98 49.05
CA ARG A 26 15.76 30.78 47.88
C ARG A 26 16.26 29.90 46.73
N THR A 27 17.02 28.84 46.98
CA THR A 27 17.51 27.96 45.90
C THR A 27 16.37 27.13 45.31
N VAL A 28 15.42 26.70 46.14
CA VAL A 28 14.19 26.04 45.67
C VAL A 28 13.35 26.98 44.80
N PHE A 29 13.22 28.25 45.19
CA PHE A 29 12.47 29.23 44.41
C PHE A 29 13.11 29.51 43.04
N TRP A 30 14.44 29.67 42.99
CA TRP A 30 15.15 29.86 41.71
C TRP A 30 15.08 28.60 40.82
N LEU A 31 15.16 27.41 41.39
CA LEU A 31 14.99 26.16 40.63
C LEU A 31 13.56 26.01 40.09
N ALA A 32 12.54 26.34 40.87
CA ALA A 32 11.15 26.34 40.44
C ALA A 32 10.89 27.38 39.34
N LEU A 33 11.47 28.58 39.48
CA LEU A 33 11.36 29.65 38.48
C LEU A 33 12.02 29.24 37.16
N CYS A 34 13.22 28.66 37.19
CA CYS A 34 13.90 28.16 35.99
C CYS A 34 13.15 26.99 35.33
N SER A 35 12.56 26.09 36.12
CA SER A 35 11.71 25.00 35.60
C SER A 35 10.45 25.54 34.91
N CYS A 36 9.76 26.51 35.52
CA CYS A 36 8.60 27.18 34.90
C CYS A 36 9.00 27.91 33.61
N LEU A 37 10.10 28.66 33.63
CA LEU A 37 10.55 29.40 32.44
C LEU A 37 10.97 28.46 31.29
N GLY A 38 11.57 27.31 31.61
CA GLY A 38 11.91 26.27 30.63
C GLY A 38 10.67 25.62 29.99
N LEU A 39 9.60 25.39 30.77
CA LEU A 39 8.32 24.88 30.27
C LEU A 39 7.61 25.89 29.37
N LEU A 40 7.74 27.19 29.62
CA LEU A 40 7.17 28.24 28.75
C LEU A 40 7.95 28.43 27.43
N SER A 41 9.22 28.03 27.38
CA SER A 41 10.10 28.26 26.23
C SER A 41 10.24 27.06 25.29
N SER A 42 9.57 25.93 25.52
CA SER A 42 9.59 24.83 24.56
C SER A 42 8.83 25.25 23.29
N PRO A 43 9.48 25.36 22.12
CA PRO A 43 8.72 25.38 20.87
C PRO A 43 8.00 24.03 20.80
N GLY A 44 6.67 24.03 20.97
CA GLY A 44 5.88 22.80 20.94
C GLY A 44 6.11 21.98 19.67
N CYS A 45 5.69 20.71 19.67
CA CYS A 45 5.66 19.87 18.47
C CYS A 45 4.78 20.53 17.41
N ARG A 46 5.41 21.11 16.38
CA ARG A 46 4.73 21.65 15.21
C ARG A 46 4.71 20.53 14.18
N THR A 47 3.53 20.18 13.68
CA THR A 47 3.43 19.35 12.49
C THR A 47 3.93 20.20 11.32
N MET A 48 5.04 19.81 10.72
CA MET A 48 5.48 20.41 9.46
C MET A 48 4.62 19.77 8.37
N ASP A 49 3.57 20.46 7.95
CA ASP A 49 2.84 20.09 6.74
C ASP A 49 3.70 20.46 5.54
N PHE A 50 4.34 19.44 4.94
CA PHE A 50 5.12 19.57 3.71
C PHE A 50 4.26 19.68 2.44
N TYR A 51 2.93 19.71 2.62
CA TYR A 51 1.99 19.85 1.50
C TYR A 51 1.88 21.32 1.13
N ASP A 52 2.38 21.66 -0.06
CA ASP A 52 2.19 22.96 -0.67
C ASP A 52 0.70 23.14 -1.00
N ARG A 53 -0.03 23.95 -0.21
CA ARG A 53 -1.44 24.26 -0.46
C ARG A 53 -1.67 24.98 -1.81
N GLY A 54 -0.61 25.47 -2.44
CA GLY A 54 -0.69 26.01 -3.81
C GLY A 54 -0.98 24.97 -4.87
N LEU A 55 -0.72 23.67 -4.61
CA LEU A 55 -1.03 22.57 -5.52
C LEU A 55 -2.50 22.12 -5.43
N GLU A 56 -3.22 22.51 -4.38
CA GLU A 56 -4.68 22.36 -4.26
C GLU A 56 -5.46 23.46 -5.01
N GLN A 57 -4.79 24.27 -5.83
CA GLN A 57 -5.51 25.05 -6.83
C GLN A 57 -6.00 24.06 -7.90
N THR A 58 -7.16 23.45 -7.67
CA THR A 58 -7.89 22.71 -8.70
C THR A 58 -8.00 23.66 -9.89
N ALA A 59 -7.26 23.37 -10.96
CA ALA A 59 -7.38 24.10 -12.21
C ALA A 59 -8.88 24.17 -12.52
N ALA A 60 -9.39 25.37 -12.81
CA ALA A 60 -10.78 25.54 -13.17
C ALA A 60 -11.09 24.54 -14.28
N GLN A 61 -11.79 23.46 -13.93
CA GLN A 61 -12.13 22.46 -14.92
C GLN A 61 -13.03 23.16 -15.92
N PRO A 62 -12.76 23.07 -17.23
CA PRO A 62 -13.67 23.63 -18.20
C PRO A 62 -15.05 23.05 -17.90
N GLU A 63 -16.06 23.91 -17.84
CA GLU A 63 -17.44 23.50 -17.61
C GLU A 63 -17.87 22.64 -18.81
N LEU A 64 -17.67 21.32 -18.67
CA LEU A 64 -18.07 20.35 -19.67
C LEU A 64 -19.57 20.13 -19.51
N GLU A 65 -20.35 20.53 -20.51
CA GLU A 65 -21.77 20.23 -20.54
C GLU A 65 -22.00 18.71 -20.38
N PRO A 66 -22.96 18.28 -19.55
CA PRO A 66 -23.23 16.86 -19.35
C PRO A 66 -23.48 16.15 -20.68
N PRO A 67 -22.88 14.97 -20.92
CA PRO A 67 -23.04 14.26 -22.19
C PRO A 67 -24.53 13.97 -22.46
N ARG A 68 -25.01 14.38 -23.64
CA ARG A 68 -26.35 14.04 -24.16
C ARG A 68 -26.22 12.88 -25.16
N GLU A 69 -27.29 12.14 -25.40
CA GLU A 69 -27.26 10.97 -26.32
C GLU A 69 -26.78 11.30 -27.75
N LEU A 70 -27.02 12.53 -28.21
CA LEU A 70 -26.55 13.04 -29.51
C LEU A 70 -25.09 13.54 -29.49
N ALA A 71 -24.51 13.73 -28.30
CA ALA A 71 -23.15 14.21 -28.08
C ALA A 71 -22.31 13.10 -27.44
N LYS A 72 -22.11 12.02 -28.19
CA LYS A 72 -21.25 10.90 -27.75
C LYS A 72 -19.81 11.40 -27.65
N VAL A 73 -19.32 11.51 -26.42
CA VAL A 73 -17.91 11.78 -26.12
C VAL A 73 -17.30 10.55 -25.46
N SER A 74 -16.09 10.19 -25.87
CA SER A 74 -15.32 9.18 -25.14
C SER A 74 -14.81 9.79 -23.83
N LEU A 75 -14.70 8.95 -22.80
CA LEU A 75 -13.97 9.32 -21.60
C LEU A 75 -12.52 9.70 -21.97
N PRO A 76 -11.91 10.68 -21.27
CA PRO A 76 -10.47 10.92 -21.39
C PRO A 76 -9.68 9.63 -21.16
N ALA A 77 -8.54 9.48 -21.83
CA ALA A 77 -7.67 8.33 -21.63
C ALA A 77 -7.23 8.26 -20.16
N TYR A 78 -7.63 7.20 -19.46
CA TYR A 78 -7.20 6.95 -18.08
C TYR A 78 -5.72 6.54 -18.06
N ARG A 79 -4.96 7.12 -17.14
CA ARG A 79 -3.57 6.73 -16.86
C ARG A 79 -3.58 5.81 -15.64
N LEU A 80 -3.05 4.61 -15.80
CA LEU A 80 -2.85 3.68 -14.68
C LEU A 80 -1.85 4.30 -13.69
N GLU A 81 -2.22 4.39 -12.42
CA GLU A 81 -1.36 4.91 -11.34
C GLU A 81 -1.06 3.81 -10.32
N PRO A 82 0.12 3.81 -9.67
CA PRO A 82 0.38 2.87 -8.57
C PRO A 82 -0.64 3.06 -7.43
N PRO A 83 -1.16 2.02 -6.76
CA PRO A 83 -0.84 0.58 -6.87
C PRO A 83 -1.82 -0.23 -7.73
N ASP A 84 -2.37 0.34 -8.82
CA ASP A 84 -3.39 -0.33 -9.63
C ASP A 84 -2.88 -1.64 -10.25
N VAL A 85 -3.70 -2.70 -10.17
CA VAL A 85 -3.46 -3.98 -10.84
C VAL A 85 -4.45 -4.14 -11.99
N VAL A 86 -3.93 -4.28 -13.21
CA VAL A 86 -4.73 -4.54 -14.41
C VAL A 86 -4.48 -5.97 -14.89
N GLN A 87 -5.54 -6.78 -14.94
CA GLN A 87 -5.50 -8.13 -15.46
C GLN A 87 -6.31 -8.19 -16.77
N ILE A 88 -5.65 -8.59 -17.85
CA ILE A 88 -6.25 -8.77 -19.17
C ILE A 88 -6.12 -10.24 -19.54
N GLU A 89 -7.24 -10.94 -19.63
CA GLU A 89 -7.29 -12.34 -20.05
C GLU A 89 -7.80 -12.41 -21.49
N VAL A 90 -7.06 -13.10 -22.35
CA VAL A 90 -7.42 -13.28 -23.75
C VAL A 90 -7.50 -14.78 -24.05
N PRO A 91 -8.69 -15.41 -23.92
CA PRO A 91 -8.82 -16.86 -24.06
C PRO A 91 -8.59 -17.35 -25.50
N LYS A 92 -8.99 -16.57 -26.51
CA LYS A 92 -8.71 -16.82 -27.93
C LYS A 92 -8.62 -15.50 -28.67
N MET A 93 -7.56 -15.31 -29.44
CA MET A 93 -7.40 -14.15 -30.33
C MET A 93 -7.98 -14.43 -31.72
N VAL A 94 -8.30 -13.37 -32.45
CA VAL A 94 -8.58 -13.50 -33.88
C VAL A 94 -7.29 -13.97 -34.58
N PRO A 95 -7.31 -15.09 -35.31
CA PRO A 95 -6.11 -15.62 -35.94
C PRO A 95 -5.59 -14.66 -37.01
N LEU A 96 -4.28 -14.46 -37.03
CA LEU A 96 -3.61 -13.74 -38.11
C LEU A 96 -3.43 -14.66 -39.33
N PRO A 97 -3.37 -14.11 -40.55
CA PRO A 97 -3.01 -14.88 -41.73
C PRO A 97 -1.59 -15.48 -41.59
N PRO A 98 -1.37 -16.75 -42.00
CA PRO A 98 -2.31 -17.66 -42.64
C PRO A 98 -3.22 -18.41 -41.65
N TYR A 99 -4.51 -18.49 -41.96
CA TYR A 99 -5.49 -19.20 -41.14
C TYR A 99 -5.20 -20.71 -41.08
N ARG A 100 -5.21 -21.27 -39.87
CA ARG A 100 -5.08 -22.70 -39.60
C ARG A 100 -6.37 -23.19 -38.98
N LEU A 101 -6.78 -24.40 -39.36
CA LEU A 101 -7.93 -25.06 -38.77
C LEU A 101 -7.54 -25.59 -37.39
N GLU A 102 -8.41 -25.37 -36.42
CA GLU A 102 -8.30 -25.91 -35.07
C GLU A 102 -9.38 -26.96 -34.82
N VAL A 103 -9.17 -27.78 -33.80
CA VAL A 103 -10.19 -28.73 -33.35
C VAL A 103 -11.46 -27.97 -32.95
N TYR A 104 -12.61 -28.54 -33.27
CA TYR A 104 -13.95 -27.98 -33.11
C TYR A 104 -14.32 -26.85 -34.07
N ASP A 105 -13.45 -26.48 -35.02
CA ASP A 105 -13.88 -25.64 -36.13
C ASP A 105 -14.90 -26.40 -37.00
N VAL A 106 -15.87 -25.66 -37.55
CA VAL A 106 -16.90 -26.20 -38.44
C VAL A 106 -16.67 -25.70 -39.86
N LEU A 107 -16.48 -26.63 -40.79
CA LEU A 107 -16.23 -26.36 -42.19
C LEU A 107 -17.49 -26.60 -43.00
N GLN A 108 -17.87 -25.61 -43.82
CA GLN A 108 -18.83 -25.85 -44.90
C GLN A 108 -18.07 -26.42 -46.09
N ILE A 109 -18.36 -27.67 -46.45
CA ILE A 109 -17.71 -28.37 -47.56
C ILE A 109 -18.77 -28.70 -48.60
N ASP A 110 -18.48 -28.38 -49.85
CA ASP A 110 -19.29 -28.73 -51.01
C ASP A 110 -18.39 -29.26 -52.12
N VAL A 111 -18.64 -30.50 -52.57
CA VAL A 111 -17.76 -31.22 -53.50
C VAL A 111 -18.49 -31.52 -54.80
N ILE A 112 -17.84 -31.23 -55.92
CA ILE A 112 -18.36 -31.50 -57.27
C ILE A 112 -17.87 -32.89 -57.72
N GLY A 113 -18.72 -33.65 -58.41
CA GLY A 113 -18.35 -34.95 -59.00
C GLY A 113 -18.43 -36.14 -58.05
N THR A 114 -19.22 -36.04 -56.97
CA THR A 114 -19.50 -37.15 -56.07
C THR A 114 -20.44 -38.18 -56.70
N LEU A 115 -20.60 -39.34 -56.07
CA LEU A 115 -21.61 -40.32 -56.45
C LEU A 115 -23.02 -39.73 -56.23
N ILE A 116 -23.99 -40.12 -57.08
CA ILE A 116 -25.35 -39.55 -57.10
C ILE A 116 -26.06 -39.67 -55.75
N ASP A 117 -25.94 -40.82 -55.10
CA ASP A 117 -26.61 -41.09 -53.82
C ASP A 117 -25.75 -40.75 -52.58
N GLN A 118 -24.52 -40.26 -52.77
CA GLN A 118 -23.58 -39.94 -51.70
C GLN A 118 -22.94 -38.56 -51.90
N PRO A 119 -23.73 -37.48 -51.87
CA PRO A 119 -23.21 -36.13 -51.97
C PRO A 119 -22.38 -35.78 -50.73
N ILE A 120 -21.26 -35.09 -50.93
CA ILE A 120 -20.47 -34.51 -49.83
C ILE A 120 -20.78 -33.01 -49.85
N SER A 121 -21.85 -32.65 -49.15
CA SER A 121 -22.31 -31.27 -49.03
C SER A 121 -22.89 -31.05 -47.64
N GLY A 122 -22.26 -30.20 -46.83
CA GLY A 122 -22.69 -29.97 -45.46
C GLY A 122 -21.66 -29.30 -44.55
N TYR A 123 -21.96 -29.31 -43.25
CA TYR A 123 -21.10 -28.80 -42.20
C TYR A 123 -20.39 -29.96 -41.49
N TYR A 124 -19.07 -29.90 -41.44
CA TYR A 124 -18.21 -30.93 -40.86
C TYR A 124 -17.35 -30.33 -39.75
N MET A 125 -17.36 -30.93 -38.56
CA MET A 125 -16.55 -30.50 -37.43
C MET A 125 -15.16 -31.15 -37.50
N VAL A 126 -14.12 -30.39 -37.18
CA VAL A 126 -12.75 -30.91 -37.04
C VAL A 126 -12.63 -31.62 -35.69
N GLU A 127 -12.40 -32.93 -35.71
CA GLU A 127 -12.26 -33.75 -34.51
C GLU A 127 -10.79 -33.80 -34.04
N ALA A 128 -10.57 -33.97 -32.73
CA ALA A 128 -9.26 -34.33 -32.21
C ALA A 128 -9.07 -35.84 -32.38
N GLU A 129 -8.03 -36.25 -33.10
CA GLU A 129 -7.63 -37.65 -33.19
C GLU A 129 -7.09 -38.19 -31.86
#